data_AF-A0A660ZK07-F1
#
_entry.id   AF-A0A660ZK07-F1
#
_cell.length_a   1.000
_cell.length_b   1.000
_cell.length_c   1.000
_cell.angle_alpha   90.00
_cell.angle_beta   90.00
_cell.angle_gamma   90.00
#
_symmetry.space_group_name_H-M   'P 1'
#
loop_
_entity.id
_entity.type
_entity.pdbx_description
1 polymer ?
#
loop_
_entity_poly.entity_id
_entity_poly.type
_entity_poly.pdbx_seq_one_letter_code
_entity_poly.pdbx_strand_id
1 'polypeptide(L)'
;MEIKELKWERRLVWDVVSDEEKSRIFEFADDYKKFLSANKTEREVVETFVSELKAHGFRDISEGGDKVFMVNRGKALAAVAFGEKPLSEGVRIVASHIDVPRIDMKPVPLYEDTGIAMMDTHYYGGIKKFHWVARPLAIHGVVVKEDGRVVKVVFGESPDEPVLTIEDLLPHLARKAQYGKKIEEAIPGEKLNLIVGSIPLPDKENKDRVKLAILKLLNDKYGIVEEDFISAEIEIVPA
;
A
#
# COMPACT_ATOMS: atom_id res chain seq x y z
N MET A 1 -38.92 31.68 -13.29
CA MET A 1 -38.38 30.32 -13.23
C MET A 1 -39.30 29.44 -14.05
N GLU A 2 -38.86 29.02 -15.22
CA GLU A 2 -39.66 28.12 -16.07
C GLU A 2 -39.74 26.73 -15.43
N ILE A 3 -40.82 25.98 -15.67
CA ILE A 3 -41.01 24.63 -15.08
C ILE A 3 -39.84 23.68 -15.42
N LYS A 4 -39.16 23.90 -16.54
CA LYS A 4 -37.95 23.15 -16.93
C LYS A 4 -36.77 23.37 -15.99
N GLU A 5 -36.67 24.54 -15.35
CA GLU A 5 -35.61 24.87 -14.39
C GLU A 5 -35.84 24.26 -12.99
N LEU A 6 -37.05 23.75 -12.73
CA LEU A 6 -37.41 23.04 -11.49
C LEU A 6 -36.96 21.57 -11.50
N LYS A 7 -36.61 21.02 -12.65
CA LYS A 7 -36.28 19.59 -12.82
C LYS A 7 -34.77 19.42 -12.99
N TRP A 8 -34.16 18.64 -12.11
CA TRP A 8 -32.77 18.23 -12.27
C TRP A 8 -32.65 17.17 -13.37
N GLU A 9 -31.69 17.37 -14.27
CA GLU A 9 -31.33 16.40 -15.30
C GLU A 9 -29.84 16.11 -15.25
N ARG A 10 -29.49 14.82 -15.36
CA ARG A 10 -28.10 14.38 -15.39
C ARG A 10 -27.47 14.82 -16.72
N ARG A 11 -26.38 15.58 -16.63
CA ARG A 11 -25.55 15.99 -17.77
C ARG A 11 -24.20 15.31 -17.69
N LEU A 12 -23.60 15.01 -18.83
CA LEU A 12 -22.21 14.57 -18.86
C LEU A 12 -21.32 15.78 -18.55
N VAL A 13 -20.28 15.58 -17.75
CA VAL A 13 -19.36 16.66 -17.38
C VAL A 13 -18.75 17.30 -18.64
N TRP A 14 -18.45 16.48 -19.65
CA TRP A 14 -17.83 16.92 -20.90
C TRP A 14 -18.71 17.84 -21.78
N ASP A 15 -20.03 17.83 -21.56
CA ASP A 15 -20.98 18.67 -22.30
C ASP A 15 -21.10 20.07 -21.67
N VAL A 16 -20.60 20.26 -20.45
CA VAL A 16 -20.81 21.48 -19.66
C VAL A 16 -19.53 22.22 -19.29
N VAL A 17 -18.36 21.63 -19.55
CA VAL A 17 -17.05 22.24 -19.30
C VAL A 17 -16.47 22.87 -20.56
N SER A 18 -15.78 24.00 -20.41
CA SER A 18 -15.03 24.64 -21.50
C SER A 18 -13.76 23.84 -21.87
N ASP A 19 -13.11 24.18 -22.98
CA ASP A 19 -11.84 23.52 -23.36
C ASP A 19 -10.69 23.86 -22.39
N GLU A 20 -10.72 25.05 -21.79
CA GLU A 20 -9.80 25.42 -20.70
C GLU A 20 -10.04 24.58 -19.44
N GLU A 21 -11.30 24.36 -19.06
CA GLU A 21 -11.65 23.49 -17.93
C GLU A 21 -11.27 22.04 -18.17
N LYS A 22 -11.45 21.52 -19.41
CA LYS A 22 -10.97 20.19 -19.79
C LYS A 22 -9.46 20.05 -19.57
N SER A 23 -8.69 21.06 -19.98
CA SER A 23 -7.24 21.06 -19.79
C SER A 23 -6.86 20.98 -18.31
N ARG A 24 -7.52 21.79 -17.46
CA ARG A 24 -7.32 21.75 -16.00
C ARG A 24 -7.74 20.42 -15.35
N ILE A 25 -8.77 19.75 -15.87
CA ILE A 25 -9.17 18.41 -15.41
C ILE A 25 -8.04 17.40 -15.67
N PHE A 26 -7.41 17.44 -16.84
CA PHE A 26 -6.30 16.54 -17.16
C PHE A 26 -5.04 16.85 -16.34
N GLU A 27 -4.72 18.12 -16.12
CA GLU A 27 -3.62 18.51 -15.22
C GLU A 27 -3.85 17.97 -13.80
N PHE A 28 -5.05 18.16 -13.25
CA PHE A 28 -5.42 17.61 -11.95
C PHE A 28 -5.34 16.07 -11.92
N ALA A 29 -5.79 15.41 -12.98
CA ALA A 29 -5.73 13.96 -13.09
C ALA A 29 -4.30 13.43 -13.19
N ASP A 30 -3.39 14.17 -13.84
CA ASP A 30 -1.97 13.83 -13.90
C ASP A 30 -1.30 13.91 -12.53
N ASP A 31 -1.59 14.95 -11.76
CA ASP A 31 -1.09 15.06 -10.39
C ASP A 31 -1.70 14.00 -9.47
N TYR A 32 -2.99 13.69 -9.64
CA TYR A 32 -3.64 12.59 -8.93
C TYR A 32 -2.99 11.23 -9.24
N LYS A 33 -2.65 10.95 -10.51
CA LYS A 33 -1.92 9.72 -10.87
C LYS A 33 -0.55 9.66 -10.20
N LYS A 34 0.23 10.74 -10.21
CA LYS A 34 1.52 10.80 -9.53
C LYS A 34 1.38 10.54 -8.02
N PHE A 35 0.36 11.14 -7.40
CA PHE A 35 0.05 10.91 -6.00
C PHE A 35 -0.24 9.43 -5.72
N LEU A 36 -1.10 8.79 -6.52
CA LEU A 36 -1.39 7.36 -6.36
C LEU A 36 -0.18 6.45 -6.61
N SER A 37 0.66 6.78 -7.60
CA SER A 37 1.87 6.01 -7.89
C SER A 37 2.90 6.08 -6.76
N ALA A 38 3.01 7.22 -6.08
CA ALA A 38 3.98 7.43 -5.00
C ALA A 38 3.49 6.97 -3.62
N ASN A 39 2.18 6.78 -3.43
CA ASN A 39 1.57 6.50 -2.13
C ASN A 39 0.70 5.25 -2.21
N LYS A 40 1.27 4.10 -1.84
CA LYS A 40 0.61 2.79 -1.94
C LYS A 40 0.13 2.27 -0.58
N THR A 41 0.56 2.89 0.51
CA THR A 41 0.22 2.55 1.90
C THR A 41 -0.34 3.75 2.64
N GLU A 42 -1.10 3.53 3.73
CA GLU A 42 -1.64 4.64 4.52
C GLU A 42 -0.53 5.49 5.16
N ARG A 43 0.62 4.89 5.48
CA ARG A 43 1.76 5.60 6.07
C ARG A 43 2.36 6.59 5.08
N GLU A 44 2.52 6.18 3.83
CA GLU A 44 3.02 7.06 2.77
C GLU A 44 2.06 8.21 2.48
N VAL A 45 0.74 7.93 2.43
CA VAL A 45 -0.28 8.97 2.29
C VAL A 45 -0.17 10.00 3.41
N VAL A 46 0.00 9.55 4.67
CA VAL A 46 0.20 10.46 5.81
C VAL A 46 1.49 11.27 5.66
N GLU A 47 2.61 10.65 5.30
CA GLU A 47 3.90 11.33 5.07
C GLU A 47 3.75 12.45 4.03
N THR A 48 3.13 12.13 2.88
CA THR A 48 2.88 13.10 1.80
C THR A 48 1.96 14.22 2.26
N PHE A 49 0.84 13.91 2.95
CA PHE A 49 -0.08 14.92 3.45
C PHE A 49 0.57 15.85 4.48
N VAL A 50 1.41 15.33 5.38
CA VAL A 50 2.16 16.17 6.33
C VAL A 50 3.07 17.15 5.60
N SER A 51 3.78 16.68 4.57
CA SER A 51 4.65 17.53 3.75
C SER A 51 3.86 18.64 3.05
N GLU A 52 2.76 18.28 2.39
CA GLU A 52 1.88 19.23 1.68
C GLU A 52 1.23 20.25 2.63
N LEU A 53 0.73 19.79 3.77
CA LEU A 53 0.12 20.67 4.78
C LEU A 53 1.13 21.69 5.30
N LYS A 54 2.35 21.26 5.62
CA LYS A 54 3.43 22.17 6.04
C LYS A 54 3.77 23.19 4.96
N ALA A 55 3.88 22.77 3.70
CA ALA A 55 4.12 23.67 2.57
C ALA A 55 3.03 24.75 2.42
N HIS A 56 1.80 24.45 2.85
CA HIS A 56 0.65 25.37 2.83
C HIS A 56 0.37 26.09 4.16
N GLY A 57 1.35 26.09 5.08
CA GLY A 57 1.33 26.87 6.31
C GLY A 57 0.57 26.24 7.48
N PHE A 58 0.23 24.95 7.40
CA PHE A 58 -0.26 24.21 8.56
C PHE A 58 0.88 23.82 9.49
N ARG A 59 0.58 23.74 10.79
CA ARG A 59 1.53 23.34 11.85
C ARG A 59 0.98 22.19 12.67
N ASP A 60 1.83 21.54 13.45
CA ASP A 60 1.34 20.54 14.40
C ASP A 60 0.38 21.19 15.40
N ILE A 61 -0.69 20.49 15.79
CA ILE A 61 -1.69 21.02 16.71
C ILE A 61 -1.10 21.46 18.06
N SER A 62 0.01 20.86 18.49
CA SER A 62 0.74 21.26 19.70
C SER A 62 1.39 22.65 19.60
N GLU A 63 1.66 23.14 18.39
CA GLU A 63 2.21 24.48 18.14
C GLU A 63 1.13 25.56 18.09
N GLY A 64 -0.14 25.17 17.90
CA GLY A 64 -1.29 26.06 17.76
C GLY A 64 -1.29 26.88 16.46
N GLY A 65 -2.31 27.73 16.31
CA GLY A 65 -2.50 28.63 15.15
C GLY A 65 -3.79 28.37 14.37
N ASP A 66 -3.99 29.13 13.29
CA ASP A 66 -5.23 29.11 12.49
C ASP A 66 -5.33 27.92 11.53
N LYS A 67 -4.20 27.27 11.23
CA LYS A 67 -4.11 26.07 10.40
C LYS A 67 -3.27 25.02 11.12
N VAL A 68 -3.92 23.96 11.59
CA VAL A 68 -3.28 22.92 12.39
C VAL A 68 -3.57 21.54 11.83
N PHE A 69 -2.66 20.60 12.05
CA PHE A 69 -2.86 19.19 11.78
C PHE A 69 -2.40 18.32 12.95
N MET A 70 -2.91 17.10 13.02
CA MET A 70 -2.50 16.08 13.98
C MET A 70 -2.33 14.76 13.26
N VAL A 71 -1.21 14.09 13.51
CA VAL A 71 -0.92 12.74 13.02
C VAL A 71 -1.17 11.73 14.13
N ASN A 72 -2.02 10.74 13.87
CA ASN A 72 -2.22 9.61 14.77
C ASN A 72 -1.37 8.42 14.33
N ARG A 73 -0.27 8.19 15.04
CA ARG A 73 0.65 7.02 14.87
C ARG A 73 1.15 6.80 13.43
N GLY A 74 1.19 7.85 12.62
CA GLY A 74 1.61 7.80 11.22
C GLY A 74 0.64 7.09 10.28
N LYS A 75 -0.59 6.78 10.70
CA LYS A 75 -1.59 6.04 9.89
C LYS A 75 -2.91 6.78 9.67
N ALA A 76 -3.13 7.86 10.41
CA ALA A 76 -4.27 8.73 10.20
C ALA A 76 -3.85 10.19 10.43
N LEU A 77 -4.55 11.10 9.77
CA LEU A 77 -4.29 12.53 9.84
C LEU A 77 -5.61 13.29 9.92
N ALA A 78 -5.65 14.29 10.80
CA ALA A 78 -6.72 15.29 10.81
C ALA A 78 -6.10 16.68 10.60
N ALA A 79 -6.69 17.49 9.72
CA ALA A 79 -6.28 18.87 9.49
C ALA A 79 -7.48 19.81 9.65
N VAL A 80 -7.23 20.97 10.23
CA VAL A 80 -8.25 21.99 10.51
C VAL A 80 -7.71 23.35 10.09
N ALA A 81 -8.51 24.07 9.32
CA ALA A 81 -8.34 25.49 9.07
C ALA A 81 -9.48 26.23 9.78
N PHE A 82 -9.15 27.04 10.78
CA PHE A 82 -10.12 27.82 11.53
C PHE A 82 -10.68 28.95 10.66
N GLY A 83 -11.99 29.14 10.71
CA GLY A 83 -12.67 30.26 10.08
C GLY A 83 -12.88 31.41 11.06
N GLU A 84 -13.64 32.41 10.62
CA GLU A 84 -13.93 33.60 11.44
C GLU A 84 -14.97 33.34 12.55
N LYS A 85 -15.82 32.32 12.36
CA LYS A 85 -16.90 31.99 13.28
C LYS A 85 -16.43 31.07 14.41
N PRO A 86 -16.98 31.21 15.62
CA PRO A 86 -16.62 30.35 16.75
C PRO A 86 -17.05 28.90 16.49
N LEU A 87 -16.30 27.95 17.05
CA LEU A 87 -16.55 26.51 16.92
C LEU A 87 -17.98 26.10 17.35
N SER A 88 -18.60 26.86 18.26
CA SER A 88 -19.99 26.67 18.68
C SER A 88 -21.02 26.81 17.55
N GLU A 89 -20.67 27.48 16.45
CA GLU A 89 -21.51 27.56 15.25
C GLU A 89 -21.35 26.34 14.32
N GLY A 90 -20.48 25.39 14.66
CA GLY A 90 -20.30 24.13 13.95
C GLY A 90 -19.06 24.08 13.07
N VAL A 91 -18.92 22.97 12.33
CA VAL A 91 -17.76 22.64 11.51
C VAL A 91 -18.20 22.05 10.17
N ARG A 92 -17.35 22.19 9.15
CA ARG A 92 -17.50 21.50 7.86
C ARG A 92 -16.44 20.41 7.79
N ILE A 93 -16.88 19.16 7.75
CA ILE A 93 -15.99 18.00 7.76
C ILE A 93 -16.08 17.28 6.42
N VAL A 94 -14.91 17.00 5.84
CA VAL A 94 -14.74 16.01 4.79
C VAL A 94 -13.86 14.91 5.38
N ALA A 95 -14.33 13.67 5.29
CA ALA A 95 -13.62 12.51 5.82
C ALA A 95 -13.51 11.43 4.75
N SER A 96 -12.33 10.85 4.63
CA SER A 96 -12.04 9.68 3.79
C SER A 96 -11.11 8.75 4.56
N HIS A 97 -11.14 7.47 4.23
CA HIS A 97 -10.11 6.54 4.66
C HIS A 97 -8.97 6.51 3.62
N ILE A 98 -7.77 6.12 4.05
CA ILE A 98 -6.54 6.14 3.23
C ILE A 98 -5.84 4.78 3.16
N ASP A 99 -6.37 3.79 3.87
CA ASP A 99 -6.00 2.39 3.72
C ASP A 99 -6.67 1.79 2.48
N VAL A 100 -5.98 0.81 1.88
CA VAL A 100 -6.44 0.10 0.68
C VAL A 100 -6.29 -1.40 0.85
N PRO A 101 -7.14 -2.23 0.20
CA PRO A 101 -6.97 -3.67 0.21
C PRO A 101 -5.59 -4.09 -0.32
N ARG A 102 -4.91 -4.95 0.43
CA ARG A 102 -3.51 -5.35 0.23
C ARG A 102 -3.22 -6.73 0.80
N ILE A 103 -1.97 -7.16 0.73
CA ILE A 103 -1.51 -8.39 1.36
C ILE A 103 -0.45 -8.03 2.40
N ASP A 104 -0.62 -8.48 3.64
CA ASP A 104 0.30 -8.20 4.74
C ASP A 104 1.18 -9.42 5.00
N MET A 105 2.40 -9.20 5.48
CA MET A 105 3.22 -10.31 5.96
C MET A 105 2.74 -10.78 7.34
N LYS A 106 2.81 -12.09 7.58
CA LYS A 106 2.65 -12.61 8.95
C LYS A 106 3.86 -12.26 9.81
N PRO A 107 3.75 -12.34 11.16
CA PRO A 107 4.86 -12.01 12.06
C PRO A 107 6.12 -12.87 11.88
N VAL A 108 5.96 -14.14 11.47
CA VAL A 108 7.07 -15.04 11.13
C VAL A 108 6.92 -15.47 9.67
N PRO A 109 7.24 -14.58 8.71
CA PRO A 109 6.82 -14.78 7.33
C PRO A 109 7.80 -15.65 6.54
N LEU A 110 9.11 -15.54 6.80
CA LEU A 110 10.12 -16.10 5.91
C LEU A 110 10.37 -17.59 6.16
N TYR A 111 10.12 -18.40 5.14
CA TYR A 111 10.39 -19.84 5.16
C TYR A 111 10.98 -20.32 3.83
N GLU A 112 11.59 -21.50 3.85
CA GLU A 112 12.09 -22.19 2.67
C GLU A 112 11.29 -23.47 2.44
N ASP A 113 10.84 -23.69 1.21
CA ASP A 113 10.24 -24.95 0.78
C ASP A 113 10.68 -25.26 -0.65
N THR A 114 11.07 -26.52 -0.87
CA THR A 114 11.47 -27.03 -2.20
C THR A 114 12.58 -26.18 -2.88
N GLY A 115 13.50 -25.63 -2.08
CA GLY A 115 14.62 -24.79 -2.56
C GLY A 115 14.21 -23.38 -2.99
N ILE A 116 13.04 -22.91 -2.57
CA ILE A 116 12.55 -21.55 -2.82
C ILE A 116 12.24 -20.91 -1.48
N ALA A 117 12.75 -19.69 -1.26
CA ALA A 117 12.36 -18.86 -0.14
C ALA A 117 11.07 -18.11 -0.47
N MET A 118 10.12 -18.18 0.45
CA MET A 118 8.82 -17.54 0.37
C MET A 118 8.51 -16.78 1.67
N MET A 119 7.65 -15.77 1.55
CA MET A 119 7.09 -15.07 2.69
C MET A 119 5.60 -15.41 2.83
N ASP A 120 5.22 -15.94 3.99
CA ASP A 120 3.85 -16.24 4.37
C ASP A 120 3.09 -14.93 4.67
N THR A 121 1.86 -14.88 4.18
CA THR A 121 1.08 -13.64 4.13
C THR A 121 -0.33 -13.82 4.69
N HIS A 122 -0.99 -12.68 4.92
CA HIS A 122 -2.39 -12.60 5.28
C HIS A 122 -2.99 -11.41 4.55
N TYR A 123 -4.10 -11.59 3.84
CA TYR A 123 -4.71 -10.48 3.12
C TYR A 123 -5.41 -9.49 4.06
N TYR A 124 -5.37 -8.21 3.70
CA TYR A 124 -6.08 -7.13 4.37
C TYR A 124 -7.24 -6.63 3.51
N GLY A 125 -8.44 -6.57 4.09
CA GLY A 125 -9.66 -6.15 3.41
C GLY A 125 -10.26 -7.20 2.45
N GLY A 126 -11.24 -6.78 1.65
CA GLY A 126 -12.01 -7.65 0.76
C GLY A 126 -11.35 -7.90 -0.60
N ILE A 127 -10.13 -8.43 -0.62
CA ILE A 127 -9.43 -8.66 -1.90
C ILE A 127 -10.09 -9.74 -2.76
N LYS A 128 -10.07 -9.54 -4.08
CA LYS A 128 -10.28 -10.62 -5.05
C LYS A 128 -8.97 -11.37 -5.22
N LYS A 129 -8.77 -12.47 -4.48
CA LYS A 129 -7.49 -13.20 -4.39
C LYS A 129 -6.85 -13.54 -5.74
N PHE A 130 -7.66 -13.88 -6.73
CA PHE A 130 -7.21 -14.18 -8.10
C PHE A 130 -6.61 -12.98 -8.86
N HIS A 131 -6.80 -11.74 -8.40
CA HIS A 131 -6.12 -10.56 -8.94
C HIS A 131 -4.71 -10.35 -8.37
N TRP A 132 -4.25 -11.20 -7.45
CA TRP A 132 -2.98 -11.02 -6.74
C TRP A 132 -1.90 -12.03 -7.14
N VAL A 133 -2.27 -13.04 -7.92
CA VAL A 133 -1.34 -14.07 -8.42
C VAL A 133 -0.84 -13.71 -9.81
N ALA A 134 0.32 -14.26 -10.19
CA ALA A 134 0.96 -14.14 -11.50
C ALA A 134 1.08 -12.68 -12.00
N ARG A 135 1.50 -11.77 -11.11
CA ARG A 135 1.65 -10.35 -11.41
C ARG A 135 2.83 -9.72 -10.67
N PRO A 136 3.36 -8.58 -11.17
CA PRO A 136 4.33 -7.78 -10.44
C PRO A 136 3.77 -7.26 -9.11
N LEU A 137 4.52 -7.50 -8.04
CA LEU A 137 4.26 -7.01 -6.69
C LEU A 137 5.53 -6.34 -6.13
N ALA A 138 5.30 -5.36 -5.26
CA ALA A 138 6.32 -4.64 -4.51
C ALA A 138 6.05 -4.77 -3.00
N ILE A 139 7.10 -4.55 -2.21
CA ILE A 139 7.04 -4.51 -0.75
C ILE A 139 7.15 -3.07 -0.30
N HIS A 140 6.24 -2.65 0.58
CA HIS A 140 6.25 -1.39 1.29
C HIS A 140 6.07 -1.63 2.79
N GLY A 141 6.51 -0.69 3.61
CA GLY A 141 6.20 -0.73 5.03
C GLY A 141 7.35 -0.28 5.92
N VAL A 142 7.28 -0.70 7.18
CA VAL A 142 8.24 -0.32 8.22
C VAL A 142 8.59 -1.49 9.12
N VAL A 143 9.83 -1.47 9.62
CA VAL A 143 10.34 -2.40 10.62
C VAL A 143 10.78 -1.58 11.84
N VAL A 144 10.30 -1.92 13.03
CA VAL A 144 10.76 -1.30 14.28
C VAL A 144 11.79 -2.22 14.93
N LYS A 145 13.05 -1.78 14.99
CA LYS A 145 14.15 -2.55 15.59
C LYS A 145 14.07 -2.56 17.11
N GLU A 146 14.81 -3.47 17.74
CA GLU A 146 14.93 -3.57 19.21
C GLU A 146 15.32 -2.24 19.87
N ASP A 147 16.18 -1.45 19.22
CA ASP A 147 16.60 -0.12 19.70
C ASP A 147 15.57 1.00 19.48
N GLY A 148 14.39 0.66 18.96
CA GLY A 148 13.29 1.58 18.68
C GLY A 148 13.41 2.34 17.36
N ARG A 149 14.49 2.15 16.57
CA ARG A 149 14.59 2.78 15.25
C ARG A 149 13.57 2.19 14.29
N VAL A 150 12.92 3.08 13.53
CA VAL A 150 12.01 2.72 12.45
C VAL A 150 12.79 2.70 11.14
N VAL A 151 12.81 1.55 10.47
CA VAL A 151 13.41 1.38 9.14
C VAL A 151 12.30 1.28 8.11
N LYS A 152 12.30 2.22 7.15
CA LYS A 152 11.39 2.16 5.99
C LYS A 152 11.88 1.12 5.00
N VAL A 153 10.98 0.25 4.54
CA VAL A 153 11.27 -0.81 3.58
C VAL A 153 10.45 -0.54 2.33
N VAL A 154 11.13 -0.35 1.20
CA VAL A 154 10.50 -0.24 -0.13
C VAL A 154 11.35 -1.05 -1.10
N PHE A 155 10.74 -2.01 -1.80
CA PHE A 155 11.44 -2.90 -2.73
C PHE A 155 10.53 -3.28 -3.91
N GLY A 156 11.04 -3.18 -5.13
CA GLY A 156 10.31 -3.55 -6.35
C GLY A 156 9.59 -2.37 -7.02
N GLU A 157 9.89 -1.14 -6.61
CA GLU A 157 9.37 0.10 -7.20
C GLU A 157 10.35 0.71 -8.22
N SER A 158 11.65 0.55 -7.99
CA SER A 158 12.67 1.13 -8.86
C SER A 158 12.80 0.31 -10.16
N PRO A 159 12.99 0.96 -11.33
CA PRO A 159 13.27 0.26 -12.59
C PRO A 159 14.48 -0.68 -12.56
N ASP A 160 15.44 -0.41 -11.65
CA ASP A 160 16.66 -1.22 -11.48
C ASP A 160 16.49 -2.34 -10.44
N GLU A 161 15.31 -2.47 -9.82
CA GLU A 161 14.99 -3.51 -8.86
C GLU A 161 14.08 -4.59 -9.50
N PRO A 162 14.25 -5.87 -9.12
CA PRO A 162 13.31 -6.89 -9.51
C PRO A 162 11.99 -6.69 -8.75
N VAL A 163 10.89 -7.06 -9.41
CA VAL A 163 9.58 -7.22 -8.77
C VAL A 163 9.41 -8.63 -8.23
N LEU A 164 8.44 -8.79 -7.34
CA LEU A 164 8.08 -10.06 -6.72
C LEU A 164 6.76 -10.58 -7.31
N THR A 165 6.40 -11.82 -6.99
CA THR A 165 5.14 -12.42 -7.45
C THR A 165 4.64 -13.48 -6.47
N ILE A 166 3.33 -13.72 -6.51
CA ILE A 166 2.69 -14.90 -5.94
C ILE A 166 2.32 -15.80 -7.12
N GLU A 167 2.70 -17.07 -7.09
CA GLU A 167 2.46 -17.98 -8.22
C GLU A 167 0.98 -18.40 -8.34
N ASP A 168 0.54 -18.62 -9.58
CA ASP A 168 -0.70 -19.35 -9.86
C ASP A 168 -0.38 -20.70 -10.52
N LEU A 169 -1.32 -21.63 -10.42
CA LEU A 169 -1.18 -22.92 -11.06
C LEU A 169 -1.38 -22.79 -12.57
N LEU A 170 -0.39 -23.26 -13.33
CA LEU A 170 -0.45 -23.28 -14.79
C LEU A 170 -1.72 -23.99 -15.33
N PRO A 171 -2.26 -23.56 -16.48
CA PRO A 171 -3.57 -23.99 -16.97
C PRO A 171 -3.67 -25.51 -17.23
N HIS A 172 -2.57 -26.15 -17.63
CA HIS A 172 -2.53 -27.60 -17.91
C HIS A 172 -2.86 -28.45 -16.68
N LEU A 173 -2.59 -27.96 -15.46
CA LEU A 173 -2.88 -28.64 -14.20
C LEU A 173 -4.07 -28.01 -13.45
N ALA A 174 -4.32 -26.72 -13.68
CA ALA A 174 -5.42 -25.98 -13.07
C ALA A 174 -6.81 -26.56 -13.38
N ARG A 175 -6.98 -27.23 -14.53
CA ARG A 175 -8.27 -27.82 -14.93
C ARG A 175 -8.85 -28.76 -13.86
N LYS A 176 -8.02 -29.57 -13.21
CA LYS A 176 -8.46 -30.50 -12.16
C LYS A 176 -8.46 -29.85 -10.77
N ALA A 177 -7.55 -28.91 -10.51
CA ALA A 177 -7.31 -28.37 -9.18
C ALA A 177 -8.11 -27.09 -8.84
N GLN A 178 -8.50 -26.30 -9.84
CA GLN A 178 -9.08 -24.96 -9.67
C GLN A 178 -10.40 -24.76 -10.42
N TYR A 179 -10.54 -25.20 -11.69
CA TYR A 179 -11.65 -24.74 -12.56
C TYR A 179 -13.05 -25.15 -12.11
N GLY A 180 -13.18 -26.26 -11.36
CA GLY A 180 -14.46 -26.71 -10.82
C GLY A 180 -14.83 -26.08 -9.47
N LYS A 181 -13.95 -25.27 -8.87
CA LYS A 181 -14.17 -24.64 -7.57
C LYS A 181 -14.85 -23.28 -7.74
N LYS A 182 -15.52 -22.83 -6.68
CA LYS A 182 -15.88 -21.42 -6.58
C LYS A 182 -14.62 -20.57 -6.58
N ILE A 183 -14.71 -19.37 -7.14
CA ILE A 183 -13.54 -18.49 -7.29
C ILE A 183 -12.84 -18.18 -5.96
N GLU A 184 -13.58 -18.12 -4.86
CA GLU A 184 -13.08 -17.91 -3.50
C GLU A 184 -12.30 -19.10 -2.92
N GLU A 185 -12.56 -20.30 -3.43
CA GLU A 185 -11.94 -21.57 -3.04
C GLU A 185 -10.82 -22.00 -4.01
N ALA A 186 -10.84 -21.48 -5.25
CA ALA A 186 -9.86 -21.78 -6.28
C ALA A 186 -8.45 -21.31 -5.88
N ILE A 187 -8.37 -20.17 -5.19
CA ILE A 187 -7.14 -19.58 -4.67
C ILE A 187 -7.34 -19.29 -3.18
N PRO A 188 -6.94 -20.20 -2.28
CA PRO A 188 -6.97 -19.97 -0.83
C PRO A 188 -6.06 -18.80 -0.42
N GLY A 189 -6.44 -18.03 0.62
CA GLY A 189 -5.65 -16.87 1.04
C GLY A 189 -4.29 -17.28 1.62
N GLU A 190 -4.26 -18.44 2.27
CA GLU A 190 -3.15 -19.11 2.94
C GLU A 190 -2.15 -19.69 1.93
N LYS A 191 -2.44 -19.55 0.63
CA LYS A 191 -1.55 -19.90 -0.47
C LYS A 191 -0.99 -18.67 -1.17
N LEU A 192 -1.29 -17.46 -0.70
CA LEU A 192 -0.77 -16.20 -1.23
C LEU A 192 0.68 -15.95 -0.76
N ASN A 193 1.56 -16.93 -0.91
CA ASN A 193 2.95 -16.84 -0.49
C ASN A 193 3.77 -16.10 -1.54
N LEU A 194 4.47 -15.06 -1.09
CA LEU A 194 5.30 -14.23 -1.97
C LEU A 194 6.64 -14.92 -2.20
N ILE A 195 7.03 -15.14 -3.46
CA ILE A 195 8.35 -15.67 -3.78
C ILE A 195 9.39 -14.57 -3.63
N VAL A 196 10.46 -14.84 -2.87
CA VAL A 196 11.52 -13.86 -2.58
C VAL A 196 12.91 -14.32 -3.02
N GLY A 197 13.11 -15.59 -3.37
CA GLY A 197 14.30 -16.02 -4.11
C GLY A 197 14.57 -17.52 -4.08
N SER A 198 15.62 -17.95 -4.76
CA SER A 198 15.96 -19.36 -5.01
C SER A 198 17.46 -19.68 -5.02
N ILE A 199 18.32 -18.67 -4.85
CA ILE A 199 19.78 -18.86 -4.89
C ILE A 199 20.29 -19.10 -3.45
N PRO A 200 20.90 -20.27 -3.15
CA PRO A 200 21.38 -20.59 -1.80
C PRO A 200 22.76 -19.99 -1.50
N LEU A 201 23.05 -19.74 -0.22
CA LEU A 201 24.42 -19.51 0.26
C LEU A 201 25.31 -20.73 0.05
N PRO A 202 26.65 -20.62 -0.10
CA PRO A 202 27.57 -21.74 -0.34
C PRO A 202 27.85 -22.64 0.90
N ASP A 203 26.84 -22.95 1.71
CA ASP A 203 26.94 -23.79 2.92
C ASP A 203 26.15 -25.11 2.78
N LYS A 204 26.73 -26.14 2.15
CA LYS A 204 26.00 -27.36 1.74
C LYS A 204 25.36 -28.17 2.86
N GLU A 205 25.78 -28.01 4.10
CA GLU A 205 25.28 -28.78 5.23
C GLU A 205 24.02 -28.15 5.85
N ASN A 206 23.74 -26.88 5.55
CA ASN A 206 22.57 -26.19 6.04
C ASN A 206 21.34 -26.47 5.15
N LYS A 207 20.18 -26.67 5.77
CA LYS A 207 18.92 -26.99 5.05
C LYS A 207 18.15 -25.74 4.61
N ASP A 208 18.43 -24.58 5.21
CA ASP A 208 17.71 -23.32 4.99
C ASP A 208 18.59 -22.29 4.26
N ARG A 209 19.42 -22.75 3.32
CA ARG A 209 20.46 -21.92 2.68
C ARG A 209 19.89 -20.82 1.80
N VAL A 210 18.70 -21.02 1.22
CA VAL A 210 18.02 -20.02 0.42
C VAL A 210 17.39 -18.99 1.35
N LYS A 211 16.70 -19.42 2.41
CA LYS A 211 16.22 -18.52 3.47
C LYS A 211 17.34 -17.65 4.04
N LEU A 212 18.49 -18.25 4.36
CA LEU A 212 19.66 -17.52 4.86
C LEU A 212 20.24 -16.55 3.83
N ALA A 213 20.19 -16.87 2.54
CA ALA A 213 20.59 -15.94 1.48
C ALA A 213 19.68 -14.71 1.46
N ILE A 214 18.36 -14.90 1.62
CA ILE A 214 17.40 -13.78 1.70
C ILE A 214 17.63 -12.95 2.96
N LEU A 215 17.82 -13.58 4.12
CA LEU A 215 18.15 -12.87 5.36
C LEU A 215 19.44 -12.05 5.22
N LYS A 216 20.46 -12.60 4.56
CA LYS A 216 21.69 -11.86 4.25
C LYS A 216 21.40 -10.63 3.39
N LEU A 217 20.61 -10.76 2.32
CA LEU A 217 20.26 -9.62 1.45
C LEU A 217 19.47 -8.53 2.20
N LEU A 218 18.52 -8.94 3.04
CA LEU A 218 17.74 -8.03 3.88
C LEU A 218 18.61 -7.32 4.91
N ASN A 219 19.56 -8.05 5.51
CA ASN A 219 20.51 -7.48 6.45
C ASN A 219 21.49 -6.52 5.76
N ASP A 220 22.06 -6.91 4.61
CA ASP A 220 22.99 -6.06 3.86
C ASP A 220 22.31 -4.76 3.37
N LYS A 221 21.01 -4.81 2.99
CA LYS A 221 20.26 -3.65 2.46
C LYS A 221 19.62 -2.77 3.55
N TYR A 222 18.98 -3.37 4.55
CA TYR A 222 18.17 -2.66 5.56
C TYR A 222 18.71 -2.82 7.00
N GLY A 223 19.72 -3.66 7.19
CA GLY A 223 20.25 -4.00 8.50
C GLY A 223 19.25 -4.73 9.39
N ILE A 224 18.24 -5.39 8.81
CA ILE A 224 17.22 -6.12 9.57
C ILE A 224 17.62 -7.58 9.78
N VAL A 225 17.16 -8.17 10.87
CA VAL A 225 17.28 -9.60 11.18
C VAL A 225 15.91 -10.27 11.19
N GLU A 226 15.86 -11.59 11.25
CA GLU A 226 14.59 -12.33 11.17
C GLU A 226 13.62 -11.96 12.30
N GLU A 227 14.12 -11.74 13.52
CA GLU A 227 13.28 -11.36 14.66
C GLU A 227 12.58 -10.01 14.48
N ASP A 228 13.18 -9.10 13.70
CA ASP A 228 12.60 -7.77 13.46
C ASP A 228 11.25 -7.84 12.71
N PHE A 229 10.92 -8.96 12.05
CA PHE A 229 9.61 -9.16 11.43
C PHE A 229 8.45 -9.18 12.44
N ILE A 230 8.71 -9.55 13.70
CA ILE A 230 7.69 -9.57 14.76
C ILE A 230 7.14 -8.16 15.04
N SER A 231 7.98 -7.14 14.89
CA SER A 231 7.68 -5.72 15.09
C SER A 231 7.63 -4.96 13.77
N ALA A 232 7.35 -5.65 12.67
CA ALA A 232 7.22 -5.07 11.35
C ALA A 232 5.76 -4.94 10.90
N GLU A 233 5.51 -3.92 10.09
CA GLU A 233 4.30 -3.77 9.29
C GLU A 233 4.73 -3.75 7.83
N ILE A 234 4.66 -4.91 7.19
CA ILE A 234 5.07 -5.07 5.79
C ILE A 234 3.87 -5.41 4.94
N GLU A 235 3.74 -4.66 3.86
CA GLU A 235 2.60 -4.57 2.98
C GLU A 235 3.06 -4.89 1.55
N ILE A 236 2.32 -5.75 0.89
CA ILE A 236 2.58 -6.22 -0.46
C ILE A 236 1.50 -5.62 -1.34
N VAL A 237 1.95 -4.83 -2.31
CA VAL A 237 1.12 -4.02 -3.20
C VAL A 237 1.51 -4.29 -4.65
N PRO A 238 0.65 -3.95 -5.63
CA PRO A 238 1.07 -3.89 -7.02
C PRO A 238 2.27 -2.95 -7.22
N ALA A 239 3.32 -3.44 -7.88
CA ALA A 239 4.43 -2.63 -8.35
C ALA A 239 3.96 -1.65 -9.45
#